data_AF-A0A177C6M1-F1
#
_entry.id   AF-A0A177C6M1-F1
#
_cell.length_a   1.000
_cell.length_b   1.000
_cell.length_c   1.000
_cell.angle_alpha   90.00
_cell.angle_beta   90.00
_cell.angle_gamma   90.00
#
_symmetry.space_group_name_H-M   'P 1'
#
loop_
_entity.id
_entity.type
_entity.pdbx_description
1 polymer ?
#
loop_
_entity_poly.entity_id
_entity_poly.type
_entity_poly.pdbx_seq_one_letter_code
_entity_poly.pdbx_strand_id
1 'polypeptide(L)'
;MTAALCSNYCSQFAYFGLENSSECWCGPFLKNSTQTPLSECSFLCSGDHTASCGAFGHISVYHSSDPSKVSNDPAVPASPIDNYTYANCQVDSTMPRLLSNGGAAANMSVEGCLLLAEAMQYTYAGLEYSNECWLGNALANNGEPEGARERLQSQLCWS
;
A
#
# COMPACT_ATOMS: atom_id res chain seq x y z
N MET A 1 17.03 18.63 -2.67
CA MET A 1 15.81 18.10 -3.31
C MET A 1 14.81 19.23 -3.51
N THR A 2 14.14 19.29 -4.66
CA THR A 2 13.00 20.18 -4.94
C THR A 2 11.81 19.33 -5.38
N ALA A 3 10.58 19.86 -5.28
CA ALA A 3 9.40 19.16 -5.77
C ALA A 3 9.51 18.84 -7.28
N ALA A 4 10.03 19.77 -8.08
CA ALA A 4 10.24 19.57 -9.52
C ALA A 4 11.26 18.47 -9.82
N LEU A 5 12.37 18.42 -9.07
CA LEU A 5 13.38 17.38 -9.24
C LEU A 5 12.81 16.00 -8.88
N CYS A 6 12.05 15.92 -7.79
CA CYS A 6 11.40 14.68 -7.37
C CYS A 6 10.33 14.23 -8.38
N SER A 7 9.51 15.15 -8.90
CA SER A 7 8.51 14.87 -9.94
C SER A 7 9.14 14.28 -11.20
N ASN A 8 10.27 14.84 -11.64
CA ASN A 8 11.00 14.32 -12.80
C ASN A 8 11.58 12.93 -12.54
N TYR A 9 12.14 12.71 -11.35
CA TYR A 9 12.62 11.40 -10.93
C TYR A 9 11.49 10.35 -10.92
N CYS A 10 10.34 10.71 -10.36
CA CYS A 10 9.15 9.85 -10.27
C CYS A 10 8.27 9.87 -11.53
N SER A 11 8.83 10.17 -12.70
CA SER A 11 8.05 10.41 -13.93
C SER A 11 7.17 9.24 -14.39
N GLN A 12 7.43 8.02 -13.93
CA GLN A 12 6.66 6.81 -14.23
C GLN A 12 5.53 6.51 -13.23
N PHE A 13 5.43 7.29 -12.14
CA PHE A 13 4.50 7.04 -11.05
C PHE A 13 3.39 8.10 -10.97
N ALA A 14 2.19 7.69 -10.57
CA ALA A 14 1.06 8.61 -10.36
C ALA A 14 1.28 9.55 -9.17
N TYR A 15 2.02 9.11 -8.15
CA TYR A 15 2.28 9.87 -6.94
C TYR A 15 3.78 10.06 -6.76
N PHE A 16 4.13 11.19 -6.19
CA PHE A 16 5.44 11.38 -5.58
C PHE A 16 5.29 12.16 -4.29
N GLY A 17 6.30 12.10 -3.43
CA GLY A 17 6.29 12.86 -2.20
C GLY A 17 7.68 13.17 -1.69
N LEU A 18 7.74 14.20 -0.85
CA LEU A 18 8.98 14.69 -0.28
C LEU A 18 8.91 14.58 1.24
N GLU A 19 9.96 14.00 1.82
CA GLU A 19 10.09 13.78 3.26
C GLU A 19 11.42 14.34 3.75
N ASN A 20 11.43 14.81 5.00
CA ASN A 20 12.64 15.20 5.72
C ASN A 20 13.58 16.14 4.92
N SER A 21 13.00 17.16 4.27
CA SER A 21 13.67 18.16 3.41
C SER A 21 14.37 17.66 2.14
N SER A 22 14.71 16.38 2.03
CA SER A 22 15.70 15.91 1.06
C SER A 22 15.36 14.57 0.41
N GLU A 23 14.41 13.83 0.96
CA GLU A 23 14.02 12.53 0.44
C GLU A 23 12.94 12.68 -0.63
N CYS A 24 12.88 11.72 -1.56
CA CYS A 24 11.94 11.68 -2.66
C CYS A 24 11.41 10.25 -2.81
N TRP A 25 10.09 10.12 -2.80
CA TRP A 25 9.37 8.87 -2.86
C TRP A 25 8.39 8.89 -4.05
N CYS A 26 8.19 7.75 -4.72
CA CYS A 26 7.41 7.61 -5.97
C CYS A 26 6.38 6.46 -5.95
N GLY A 27 5.09 6.74 -5.76
CA GLY A 27 4.09 5.69 -5.59
C GLY A 27 3.15 5.53 -6.79
N PRO A 28 2.76 4.31 -7.17
CA PRO A 28 1.61 4.14 -8.05
C PRO A 28 0.28 4.53 -7.38
N PHE A 29 0.22 4.49 -6.04
CA PHE A 29 -0.94 4.83 -5.21
C PHE A 29 -0.49 5.28 -3.82
N LEU A 30 -1.42 5.85 -3.03
CA LEU A 30 -1.22 6.10 -1.60
C LEU A 30 -1.65 4.87 -0.80
N LYS A 31 -0.76 4.34 0.04
CA LYS A 31 -1.04 3.19 0.89
C LYS A 31 -1.43 3.67 2.28
N ASN A 32 -2.67 3.38 2.72
CA ASN A 32 -3.17 3.59 4.08
C ASN A 32 -2.72 4.92 4.71
N SER A 33 -2.87 6.03 3.98
CA SER A 33 -2.45 7.36 4.43
C SER A 33 -3.63 8.15 4.98
N THR A 34 -3.45 8.79 6.12
CA THR A 34 -4.39 9.77 6.67
C THR A 34 -3.84 11.18 6.42
N GLN A 35 -4.70 12.11 5.99
CA GLN A 35 -4.30 13.49 5.79
C GLN A 35 -4.04 14.17 7.14
N THR A 36 -2.91 14.88 7.23
CA THR A 36 -2.52 15.64 8.42
C THR A 36 -2.49 17.16 8.13
N PRO A 37 -2.57 18.07 9.13
CA PRO A 37 -2.44 19.50 8.90
C PRO A 37 -1.11 19.88 8.27
N LEU A 38 -1.11 20.93 7.43
CA LEU A 38 0.09 21.41 6.73
C LEU A 38 1.24 21.79 7.67
N SER A 39 0.95 22.17 8.92
CA SER A 39 1.95 22.47 9.94
C SER A 39 2.85 21.28 10.29
N GLU A 40 2.38 20.05 10.09
CA GLU A 40 3.16 18.83 10.29
C GLU A 40 4.08 18.52 9.08
N CYS A 41 3.93 19.24 7.97
CA CYS A 41 4.80 19.18 6.79
C CYS A 41 5.60 20.49 6.63
N SER A 42 6.25 20.95 7.71
CA SER A 42 6.85 22.27 7.79
C SER A 42 8.35 22.35 7.44
N PHE A 43 9.00 21.22 7.10
CA PHE A 43 10.40 21.26 6.72
C PHE A 43 10.55 21.83 5.32
N LEU A 44 11.46 22.79 5.15
CA LEU A 44 11.74 23.38 3.85
C LEU A 44 12.53 22.42 2.97
N CYS A 45 12.32 22.49 1.66
CA CYS A 45 13.06 21.67 0.71
C CYS A 45 14.54 22.08 0.66
N SER A 46 15.45 21.12 0.76
CA SER A 46 16.91 21.34 0.71
C SER A 46 17.42 21.99 -0.58
N GLY A 47 16.65 21.94 -1.66
CA GLY A 47 16.95 22.64 -2.93
C GLY A 47 16.06 23.85 -3.22
N ASP A 48 15.05 24.11 -2.38
CA ASP A 48 14.10 25.21 -2.53
C ASP A 48 13.51 25.59 -1.16
N HIS A 49 14.12 26.59 -0.51
CA HIS A 49 13.69 27.03 0.82
C HIS A 49 12.38 27.83 0.83
N THR A 50 11.63 27.86 -0.28
CA THR A 50 10.30 28.50 -0.34
C THR A 50 9.15 27.49 -0.31
N ALA A 51 9.45 26.20 -0.44
CA ALA A 51 8.47 25.12 -0.48
C ALA A 51 8.63 24.14 0.69
N SER A 52 7.50 23.56 1.11
CA SER A 52 7.45 22.47 2.09
C SER A 52 7.82 21.12 1.45
N CYS A 53 8.64 20.35 2.17
CA CYS A 53 9.15 19.03 1.81
C CYS A 53 9.03 18.05 2.98
N GLY A 54 7.80 17.96 3.51
CA GLY A 54 7.44 17.03 4.58
C GLY A 54 7.96 17.44 5.95
N ALA A 55 8.14 16.45 6.81
CA ALA A 55 8.85 16.50 8.08
C ALA A 55 9.28 15.07 8.45
N PHE A 56 9.80 14.86 9.65
CA PHE A 56 10.07 13.51 10.15
C PHE A 56 8.75 12.72 10.27
N GLY A 57 8.59 11.63 9.51
CA GLY A 57 7.37 10.81 9.53
C GLY A 57 6.17 11.42 8.79
N HIS A 58 6.36 12.56 8.11
CA HIS A 58 5.29 13.23 7.37
C HIS A 58 5.75 13.55 5.95
N ILE A 59 5.02 13.03 4.95
CA ILE A 59 5.34 13.20 3.54
C ILE A 59 4.45 14.27 2.90
N SER A 60 5.04 15.25 2.23
CA SER A 60 4.30 16.16 1.35
C SER A 60 4.02 15.46 0.02
N VAL A 61 2.76 15.06 -0.17
CA VAL A 61 2.31 14.24 -1.31
C VAL A 61 1.84 15.10 -2.49
N TYR A 62 2.22 14.69 -3.69
CA TYR A 62 1.81 15.26 -4.96
C TYR A 62 1.29 14.14 -5.87
N HIS A 63 0.27 14.43 -6.68
CA HIS A 63 -0.28 13.49 -7.65
C HIS A 63 -0.17 14.06 -9.06
N SER A 64 0.05 13.18 -10.04
CA SER A 64 0.02 13.49 -11.47
C SER A 64 -1.41 13.41 -11.99
N SER A 65 -1.80 14.36 -12.84
CA SER A 65 -3.06 14.31 -13.60
C SER A 65 -2.94 13.50 -14.90
N ASP A 66 -1.75 12.96 -15.21
CA ASP A 66 -1.50 12.13 -16.38
C ASP A 66 -2.13 10.73 -16.24
N PRO A 67 -3.15 10.38 -17.04
CA PRO A 67 -3.83 9.09 -16.97
C PRO A 67 -2.98 7.92 -17.47
N SER A 68 -1.80 8.15 -18.04
CA SER A 68 -0.85 7.07 -18.37
C SER A 68 0.00 6.64 -17.17
N LYS A 69 -0.03 7.39 -16.07
CA LYS A 69 0.78 7.16 -14.86
C LYS A 69 0.00 6.51 -13.73
N VAL A 70 -1.32 6.34 -13.86
CA VAL A 70 -2.08 5.47 -12.95
C VAL A 70 -1.50 4.07 -13.00
N SER A 71 -1.37 3.44 -11.82
CA SER A 71 -0.76 2.12 -11.70
C SER A 71 -1.30 1.13 -12.74
N ASN A 72 -0.38 0.41 -13.39
CA ASN A 72 -0.70 -0.82 -14.12
C ASN A 72 -0.70 -2.05 -13.19
N ASP A 73 -0.74 -1.85 -11.86
CA ASP A 73 -1.08 -2.95 -10.97
C ASP A 73 -2.36 -3.63 -11.47
N PRO A 74 -2.46 -4.96 -11.31
CA PRO A 74 -3.70 -5.67 -11.58
C PRO A 74 -4.82 -4.91 -10.88
N ALA A 75 -5.76 -4.38 -11.67
CA ALA A 75 -6.85 -3.62 -11.12
C ALA A 75 -7.51 -4.48 -10.05
N VAL A 76 -7.46 -4.01 -8.79
CA VAL A 76 -8.26 -4.64 -7.75
C VAL A 76 -9.72 -4.57 -8.19
N PRO A 77 -10.48 -5.65 -8.05
CA PRO A 77 -11.87 -5.67 -8.49
C PRO A 77 -12.63 -4.51 -7.86
N ALA A 78 -13.03 -3.54 -8.68
CA ALA A 78 -13.74 -2.34 -8.24
C ALA A 78 -15.18 -2.64 -7.83
N SER A 79 -15.69 -3.82 -8.21
CA SER A 79 -17.00 -4.34 -7.81
C SER A 79 -16.82 -5.54 -6.88
N PRO A 80 -17.76 -5.75 -5.95
CA PRO A 80 -17.82 -7.00 -5.19
C PRO A 80 -17.82 -8.21 -6.11
N ILE A 81 -17.09 -9.25 -5.73
CA ILE A 81 -17.18 -10.58 -6.33
C ILE A 81 -17.93 -11.42 -5.31
N ASP A 82 -19.15 -11.83 -5.66
CA ASP A 82 -20.12 -12.43 -4.73
C ASP A 82 -20.31 -11.58 -3.46
N ASN A 83 -20.12 -12.18 -2.28
CA ASN A 83 -20.27 -11.50 -0.98
C ASN A 83 -18.98 -10.82 -0.49
N TYR A 84 -17.94 -10.77 -1.31
CA TYR A 84 -16.62 -10.25 -0.93
C TYR A 84 -16.32 -8.93 -1.64
N THR A 85 -15.77 -7.99 -0.89
CA THR A 85 -15.19 -6.75 -1.41
C THR A 85 -13.71 -6.74 -1.09
N TYR A 86 -12.88 -6.29 -2.02
CA TYR A 86 -11.46 -6.12 -1.76
C TYR A 86 -11.24 -5.11 -0.63
N ALA A 87 -10.55 -5.54 0.44
CA ALA A 87 -10.28 -4.68 1.59
C ALA A 87 -9.04 -3.81 1.38
N ASN A 88 -7.87 -4.45 1.22
CA ASN A 88 -6.55 -3.85 0.96
C ASN A 88 -5.48 -4.96 0.96
N CYS A 89 -4.23 -4.61 0.64
CA CYS A 89 -3.07 -5.50 0.77
C CYS A 89 -2.54 -5.47 2.21
N GLN A 90 -2.66 -6.59 2.91
CA GLN A 90 -2.17 -6.77 4.28
C GLN A 90 -0.79 -7.43 4.30
N VAL A 91 -0.03 -7.20 5.37
CA VAL A 91 1.23 -7.95 5.60
C VAL A 91 0.87 -9.32 6.13
N ASP A 92 1.26 -10.38 5.42
CA ASP A 92 1.25 -11.74 5.97
C ASP A 92 2.58 -12.03 6.67
N SER A 93 2.53 -12.83 7.74
CA SER A 93 3.70 -13.29 8.47
C SER A 93 3.57 -14.77 8.71
N THR A 94 4.65 -15.55 8.78
CA THR A 94 4.51 -17.00 9.01
C THR A 94 4.18 -17.35 10.46
N MET A 95 4.25 -16.39 11.39
CA MET A 95 4.13 -16.66 12.82
C MET A 95 3.64 -15.41 13.62
N PRO A 96 2.33 -15.12 13.66
CA PRO A 96 1.23 -15.90 13.08
C PRO A 96 0.91 -15.54 11.62
N ARG A 97 0.50 -16.55 10.83
CA ARG A 97 -0.24 -16.36 9.56
C ARG A 97 -1.43 -15.44 9.80
N LEU A 98 -1.62 -14.47 8.91
CA LEU A 98 -2.76 -13.55 8.95
C LEU A 98 -4.08 -14.32 8.82
N LEU A 99 -4.10 -15.29 7.90
CA LEU A 99 -5.20 -16.23 7.65
C LEU A 99 -4.63 -17.66 7.73
N SER A 100 -5.20 -18.49 8.60
CA SER A 100 -4.56 -19.76 8.99
C SER A 100 -4.95 -20.98 8.16
N ASN A 101 -6.04 -20.91 7.37
CA ASN A 101 -6.53 -22.06 6.62
C ASN A 101 -6.25 -21.85 5.13
N GLY A 102 -5.24 -22.51 4.58
CA GLY A 102 -4.90 -22.27 3.19
C GLY A 102 -4.06 -23.37 2.53
N GLY A 103 -3.80 -23.16 1.25
CA GLY A 103 -2.99 -24.03 0.41
C GLY A 103 -2.76 -23.47 -0.98
N ALA A 104 -1.80 -24.05 -1.69
CA ALA A 104 -1.47 -23.70 -3.07
C ALA A 104 -2.25 -24.55 -4.08
N ALA A 105 -2.67 -23.94 -5.19
CA ALA A 105 -3.19 -24.65 -6.36
C ALA A 105 -2.56 -24.10 -7.65
N ALA A 106 -2.28 -24.98 -8.61
CA ALA A 106 -1.62 -24.61 -9.88
C ALA A 106 -2.42 -23.61 -10.74
N ASN A 107 -3.72 -23.49 -10.50
CA ASN A 107 -4.65 -22.64 -11.23
C ASN A 107 -5.45 -21.71 -10.30
N MET A 108 -4.82 -21.21 -9.24
CA MET A 108 -5.50 -20.28 -8.32
C MET A 108 -5.87 -18.97 -9.03
N SER A 109 -7.07 -18.46 -8.74
CA SER A 109 -7.54 -17.14 -9.16
C SER A 109 -8.23 -16.45 -8.00
N VAL A 110 -8.48 -15.14 -8.15
CA VAL A 110 -9.26 -14.37 -7.17
C VAL A 110 -10.63 -15.00 -7.00
N GLU A 111 -11.36 -15.20 -8.10
CA GLU A 111 -12.70 -15.80 -8.10
C GLU A 111 -12.69 -17.21 -7.50
N GLY A 112 -11.69 -18.03 -7.83
CA GLY A 112 -11.55 -19.38 -7.29
C GLY A 112 -11.36 -19.39 -5.77
N CYS A 113 -10.53 -18.50 -5.24
CA CYS A 113 -10.31 -18.38 -3.80
C CYS A 113 -11.57 -17.87 -3.07
N LEU A 114 -12.30 -16.91 -3.66
CA LEU A 114 -13.54 -16.39 -3.10
C LEU A 114 -14.69 -17.41 -3.12
N LEU A 115 -14.81 -18.19 -4.21
CA LEU A 115 -15.76 -19.31 -4.28
C LEU A 115 -15.47 -20.37 -3.23
N LEU A 116 -14.19 -20.66 -2.97
CA LEU A 116 -13.80 -21.58 -1.90
C LEU A 116 -14.17 -21.03 -0.52
N ALA A 117 -13.92 -19.74 -0.30
CA ALA A 117 -14.28 -19.06 0.95
C ALA A 117 -15.78 -19.11 1.22
N GLU A 118 -16.62 -18.81 0.20
CA GLU A 118 -18.08 -18.89 0.29
C GLU A 118 -18.55 -20.33 0.57
N ALA A 119 -18.02 -21.32 -0.17
CA ALA A 119 -18.38 -22.72 0.00
C ALA A 119 -18.03 -23.27 1.39
N MET A 120 -16.94 -22.76 1.98
CA MET A 120 -16.46 -23.13 3.32
C MET A 120 -16.95 -22.19 4.43
N GLN A 121 -17.77 -21.19 4.09
CA GLN A 121 -18.34 -20.20 5.01
C GLN A 121 -17.29 -19.40 5.81
N TYR A 122 -16.22 -18.97 5.15
CA TYR A 122 -15.20 -18.08 5.74
C TYR A 122 -15.54 -16.60 5.55
N THR A 123 -15.18 -15.74 6.50
CA THR A 123 -15.39 -14.28 6.38
C THR A 123 -14.32 -13.59 5.53
N TYR A 124 -13.10 -14.13 5.51
CA TYR A 124 -11.94 -13.54 4.85
C TYR A 124 -11.28 -14.55 3.91
N ALA A 125 -10.81 -14.03 2.79
CA ALA A 125 -9.97 -14.72 1.82
C ALA A 125 -8.80 -13.82 1.42
N GLY A 126 -7.62 -14.40 1.24
CA GLY A 126 -6.40 -13.72 0.84
C GLY A 126 -5.62 -14.56 -0.14
N LEU A 127 -4.99 -13.92 -1.12
CA LEU A 127 -4.13 -14.57 -2.11
C LEU A 127 -2.66 -14.23 -1.81
N GLU A 128 -1.79 -15.23 -1.92
CA GLU A 128 -0.34 -15.08 -1.77
C GLU A 128 0.40 -15.81 -2.90
N TYR A 129 1.61 -15.33 -3.25
CA TYR A 129 2.52 -15.96 -4.22
C TYR A 129 1.90 -16.34 -5.58
N SER A 130 0.85 -15.64 -6.02
CA SER A 130 0.07 -15.90 -7.25
C SER A 130 -0.67 -17.25 -7.32
N ASN A 131 -0.40 -18.18 -6.41
CA ASN A 131 -0.96 -19.54 -6.46
C ASN A 131 -1.55 -20.04 -5.12
N GLU A 132 -1.48 -19.25 -4.04
CA GLU A 132 -2.02 -19.62 -2.73
C GLU A 132 -3.35 -18.93 -2.44
N CYS A 133 -4.23 -19.65 -1.75
CA CYS A 133 -5.46 -19.13 -1.18
C CYS A 133 -5.48 -19.42 0.32
N TRP A 134 -5.70 -18.38 1.10
CA TRP A 134 -5.73 -18.39 2.56
C TRP A 134 -7.07 -17.86 3.05
N LEU A 135 -7.65 -18.53 4.04
CA LEU A 135 -9.02 -18.33 4.50
C LEU A 135 -9.06 -18.22 6.04
N GLY A 136 -10.01 -17.43 6.54
CA GLY A 136 -10.20 -17.27 7.98
C GLY A 136 -11.47 -16.51 8.34
N ASN A 137 -11.88 -16.62 9.61
CA ASN A 137 -13.04 -15.88 10.15
C ASN A 137 -12.63 -14.66 10.97
N ALA A 138 -11.34 -14.50 11.20
CA ALA A 138 -10.72 -13.35 11.84
C ALA A 138 -9.33 -13.17 11.26
N LEU A 139 -8.89 -11.92 11.15
CA LEU A 139 -7.49 -11.61 10.91
C LEU A 139 -6.73 -11.88 12.21
N ALA A 140 -5.68 -12.71 12.17
CA ALA A 140 -4.80 -12.87 13.31
C ALA A 140 -4.28 -11.50 13.74
N ASN A 141 -4.36 -11.19 15.04
CA ASN A 141 -4.02 -9.88 15.61
C ASN A 141 -2.80 -9.28 14.91
N ASN A 142 -3.03 -8.20 14.17
CA ASN A 142 -1.98 -7.28 13.79
C ASN A 142 -1.40 -6.75 15.10
N GLY A 143 -0.41 -7.43 15.67
CA GLY A 143 0.35 -6.92 16.81
C GLY A 143 1.13 -5.70 16.39
N GLU A 144 0.46 -4.56 16.25
CA GLU A 144 0.71 -3.31 16.98
C GLU A 144 -0.29 -2.22 16.55
N PRO A 145 -0.61 -1.28 17.46
CA PRO A 145 -1.36 -0.07 17.16
C PRO A 145 -0.60 0.83 16.16
N GLU A 146 -1.32 1.78 15.61
CA GLU A 146 -1.00 2.79 14.58
C GLU A 146 0.22 3.70 14.86
N GLY A 147 1.38 3.17 15.32
CA GLY A 147 2.51 4.01 15.71
C GLY A 147 3.90 3.37 15.81
N ALA A 148 4.11 2.13 15.36
CA ALA A 148 5.40 1.45 15.55
C ALA A 148 6.10 0.94 14.27
N ARG A 149 5.59 1.25 13.06
CA ARG A 149 6.13 0.72 11.79
C ARG A 149 6.81 1.71 10.86
N GLU A 150 7.10 2.93 11.29
CA GLU A 150 7.73 3.94 10.41
C GLU A 150 9.21 3.66 10.06
N ARG A 151 9.88 2.65 10.64
CA ARG A 151 11.34 2.48 10.43
C ARG A 151 11.81 1.21 9.74
N LEU A 152 10.92 0.27 9.39
CA LEU A 152 11.33 -0.98 8.71
C LEU A 152 10.62 -1.25 7.39
N GLN A 153 9.54 -0.53 7.05
CA GLN A 153 8.89 -0.64 5.74
C GLN A 153 9.47 0.28 4.66
N SER A 154 10.33 1.23 5.02
CA SER A 154 10.96 2.15 4.06
C SER A 154 12.13 1.53 3.27
N GLN A 155 12.54 0.29 3.57
CA GLN A 155 13.68 -0.36 2.88
C GLN A 155 13.35 -1.62 2.05
N LEU A 156 12.14 -2.17 2.14
CA LEU A 156 11.84 -3.48 1.51
C LEU A 156 10.66 -3.50 0.53
N CYS A 157 10.00 -2.37 0.30
CA CYS A 157 8.97 -2.22 -0.74
C CYS A 157 9.20 -1.01 -1.65
N TRP A 158 10.41 -0.46 -1.60
CA TRP A 158 10.89 0.65 -2.42
C TRP A 158 12.22 0.23 -3.03
N SER A 159 12.15 -0.62 -4.04
CA SER A 159 13.25 -0.93 -4.96
C SER A 159 12.77 -0.68 -6.38
#